data_AF-A0A6N8FLF9-F1
#
_entry.id   AF-A0A6N8FLF9-F1
#
_cell.length_a   1.000
_cell.length_b   1.000
_cell.length_c   1.000
_cell.angle_alpha   90.00
_cell.angle_beta   90.00
_cell.angle_gamma   90.00
#
_symmetry.space_group_name_H-M   'P 1'
#
loop_
_entity.id
_entity.type
_entity.pdbx_description
1 polymer ?
#
loop_
_entity_poly.entity_id
_entity_poly.type
_entity_poly.pdbx_seq_one_letter_code
_entity_poly.pdbx_strand_id
1 'polypeptide(L)'
;MKINLVIFISSIKEPELATPACMIKTIESDFRPVKGDIIDDPGFDPRYHNGYEVVKVTINYVTKECFVSLQPLVIELEEICMNTYVEKLEENGWRRMSTQQ
;
A
#
# COMPACT_ATOMS: atom_id res chain seq x y z
N MET A 1 -13.10 6.09 12.40
CA MET A 1 -11.82 5.48 12.89
C MET A 1 -10.70 5.84 11.94
N LYS A 2 -9.48 6.11 12.43
CA LYS A 2 -8.31 6.37 11.57
C LYS A 2 -7.70 5.05 11.12
N ILE A 3 -7.73 4.79 9.82
CA ILE A 3 -7.19 3.59 9.19
C ILE A 3 -5.94 3.98 8.41
N ASN A 4 -4.83 3.34 8.73
CA ASN A 4 -3.54 3.46 8.08
C ASN A 4 -3.33 2.25 7.18
N LEU A 5 -3.56 2.41 5.88
CA LEU A 5 -3.25 1.42 4.86
C LEU A 5 -1.75 1.45 4.60
N VAL A 6 -1.10 0.29 4.65
CA VAL A 6 0.36 0.15 4.48
C VAL A 6 0.64 -0.86 3.37
N ILE A 7 1.42 -0.43 2.38
CA ILE A 7 1.95 -1.27 1.30
C ILE A 7 3.47 -1.20 1.27
N PHE A 8 4.09 -2.33 0.95
CA PHE A 8 5.50 -2.40 0.60
C PHE A 8 5.59 -2.63 -0.91
N ILE A 9 6.38 -1.79 -1.57
CA ILE A 9 6.58 -1.82 -3.00
C ILE A 9 8.05 -2.13 -3.24
N SER A 10 8.29 -3.20 -3.98
CA SER A 10 9.57 -3.59 -4.53
C SER A 10 9.36 -3.98 -5.98
N SER A 11 10.45 -4.09 -6.74
CA SER A 11 10.42 -4.67 -8.08
C SER A 11 11.24 -5.94 -8.12
N ILE A 12 10.66 -6.99 -8.71
CA ILE A 12 11.34 -8.25 -9.03
C ILE A 12 12.13 -8.09 -10.33
N LYS A 13 11.65 -7.28 -11.28
CA LYS A 13 12.29 -7.06 -12.59
C LYS A 13 13.43 -6.04 -12.54
N GLU A 14 13.38 -5.08 -11.60
CA GLU A 14 14.30 -3.95 -11.49
C GLU A 14 14.96 -3.85 -10.09
N PRO A 15 15.55 -4.92 -9.54
CA PRO A 15 16.00 -4.95 -8.13
C PRO A 15 17.14 -3.98 -7.82
N GLU A 16 17.95 -3.58 -8.81
CA GLU A 16 19.08 -2.67 -8.65
C GLU A 16 18.73 -1.20 -8.92
N LEU A 17 17.63 -0.94 -9.65
CA LEU A 17 17.23 0.39 -10.09
C LEU A 17 16.19 1.03 -9.16
N ALA A 18 15.43 0.20 -8.44
CA ALA A 18 14.32 0.66 -7.62
C ALA A 18 14.60 0.43 -6.14
N THR A 19 14.72 1.52 -5.38
CA THR A 19 14.79 1.44 -3.91
C THR A 19 13.41 1.02 -3.38
N PRO A 20 13.30 -0.07 -2.60
CA PRO A 20 12.03 -0.48 -2.02
C PRO A 20 11.36 0.68 -1.26
N ALA A 21 10.06 0.85 -1.46
CA ALA A 21 9.30 1.94 -0.88
C ALA A 21 8.21 1.38 0.05
N CYS A 22 8.21 1.84 1.30
CA CYS A 22 7.06 1.66 2.19
C CYS A 22 6.13 2.87 2.02
N MET A 23 4.89 2.63 1.62
CA MET A 23 3.90 3.69 1.42
C MET A 23 2.76 3.53 2.42
N ILE A 24 2.25 4.67 2.91
CA ILE A 24 1.12 4.75 3.82
C ILE A 24 0.06 5.72 3.31
N LYS A 25 -1.21 5.34 3.43
CA LYS A 25 -2.37 6.22 3.22
C LYS A 25 -3.27 6.14 4.45
N THR A 26 -3.63 7.31 4.98
CA THR A 26 -4.51 7.41 6.15
C THR A 26 -5.89 7.87 5.69
N ILE A 27 -6.92 7.10 6.04
CA ILE A 27 -8.32 7.42 5.75
C ILE A 27 -9.14 7.40 7.03
N GLU A 28 -10.24 8.15 7.05
CA GLU A 28 -11.26 8.04 8.09
C GLU A 28 -12.40 7.17 7.56
N SER A 29 -12.75 6.12 8.32
CA SER A 29 -13.85 5.21 7.98
C SER A 29 -14.60 4.75 9.22
N ASP A 30 -15.88 4.48 9.06
CA ASP A 30 -16.76 3.92 10.09
C ASP A 30 -16.81 2.39 10.08
N PHE A 31 -16.24 1.76 9.03
CA PHE A 31 -16.10 0.32 8.93
C PHE A 31 -14.62 -0.08 8.85
N ARG A 32 -14.32 -1.26 9.38
CA ARG A 32 -12.97 -1.80 9.46
C ARG A 32 -12.76 -2.87 8.38
N PRO A 33 -11.72 -2.78 7.55
CA PRO A 33 -11.32 -3.87 6.68
C PRO A 33 -10.99 -5.13 7.48
N VAL A 34 -11.17 -6.29 6.87
CA VAL A 34 -10.80 -7.60 7.41
C VAL A 34 -9.88 -8.33 6.46
N LYS A 35 -9.18 -9.35 6.97
CA LYS A 35 -8.29 -10.17 6.15
C LYS A 35 -9.07 -10.79 4.97
N GLY A 36 -8.53 -10.63 3.76
CA GLY A 36 -9.12 -11.09 2.51
C GLY A 36 -9.94 -10.01 1.77
N ASP A 37 -10.22 -8.85 2.38
CA ASP A 37 -10.84 -7.75 1.65
C ASP A 37 -9.89 -7.22 0.56
N ILE A 38 -10.44 -6.91 -0.61
CA ILE A 38 -9.72 -6.23 -1.69
C ILE A 38 -9.95 -4.73 -1.53
N ILE A 39 -8.86 -3.96 -1.54
CA ILE A 39 -8.94 -2.50 -1.47
C ILE A 39 -9.01 -1.92 -2.88
N ASP A 40 -10.08 -1.19 -3.17
CA ASP A 40 -10.23 -0.41 -4.40
C ASP A 40 -9.73 1.02 -4.14
N ASP A 41 -8.56 1.36 -4.68
CA ASP A 41 -7.94 2.68 -4.56
C ASP A 41 -7.47 3.15 -5.95
N PRO A 42 -7.76 4.40 -6.36
CA PRO A 42 -7.39 4.91 -7.67
C PRO A 42 -5.87 5.01 -7.91
N GLY A 43 -5.07 4.99 -6.83
CA GLY A 43 -3.61 4.92 -6.92
C GLY A 43 -3.11 3.55 -7.42
N PHE A 44 -3.90 2.48 -7.30
CA PHE A 44 -3.53 1.17 -7.79
C PHE A 44 -3.66 1.10 -9.31
N ASP A 45 -2.53 0.95 -10.01
CA ASP A 45 -2.53 0.70 -11.44
C ASP A 45 -2.68 -0.80 -11.68
N PRO A 46 -3.66 -1.26 -12.46
CA PRO A 46 -3.83 -2.69 -12.72
C PRO A 46 -2.61 -3.31 -13.42
N ARG A 47 -1.76 -2.49 -14.06
CA ARG A 47 -0.52 -2.90 -14.72
C ARG A 47 0.66 -3.08 -13.75
N TYR A 48 0.47 -2.78 -12.47
CA TYR A 48 1.44 -3.00 -11.40
C TYR A 48 0.75 -3.72 -10.24
N HIS A 49 1.11 -4.98 -10.00
CA HIS A 49 0.56 -5.84 -8.94
C HIS A 49 -0.93 -6.22 -9.02
N ASN A 50 -1.68 -5.67 -9.98
CA ASN A 50 -3.12 -5.87 -10.17
C ASN A 50 -3.96 -5.59 -8.91
N GLY A 51 -3.57 -4.60 -8.11
CA GLY A 51 -4.26 -4.25 -6.87
C GLY A 51 -3.75 -5.02 -5.64
N TYR A 52 -4.46 -4.85 -4.52
CA TYR A 52 -4.00 -5.28 -3.21
C TYR A 52 -5.11 -5.85 -2.34
N GLU A 53 -4.77 -6.87 -1.56
CA GLU A 53 -5.67 -7.46 -0.55
C GLU A 53 -5.16 -7.26 0.88
N VAL A 54 -6.08 -7.24 1.83
CA VAL A 54 -5.78 -7.11 3.26
C VAL A 54 -5.24 -8.42 3.82
N VAL A 55 -4.03 -8.39 4.38
CA VAL A 55 -3.41 -9.58 5.00
C VAL A 55 -3.38 -9.54 6.53
N LYS A 56 -3.31 -8.33 7.10
CA LYS A 56 -3.20 -8.14 8.55
C LYS A 56 -3.87 -6.84 8.95
N VAL A 57 -4.66 -6.92 10.01
CA VAL A 57 -5.29 -5.76 10.65
C VAL A 57 -4.83 -5.71 12.10
N THR A 58 -4.26 -4.59 12.51
CA THR A 58 -3.76 -4.35 13.87
C THR A 58 -4.44 -3.12 14.43
N ILE A 59 -5.13 -3.27 15.56
CA ILE A 59 -5.87 -2.17 16.19
C ILE A 59 -5.19 -1.83 17.50
N ASN A 60 -4.86 -0.56 17.65
CA ASN A 60 -4.41 -0.01 18.92
C ASN A 60 -5.57 0.75 19.57
N TYR A 61 -6.19 0.16 20.58
CA TYR A 61 -7.31 0.78 21.30
C TYR A 61 -6.90 1.97 22.18
N VAL A 62 -5.62 2.06 22.56
CA VAL A 62 -5.10 3.19 23.35
C VAL A 62 -4.96 4.42 22.46
N THR A 63 -4.35 4.28 21.27
CA THR A 63 -4.16 5.39 20.32
C THR A 63 -5.34 5.60 19.37
N LYS A 64 -6.31 4.68 19.35
CA LYS A 64 -7.48 4.66 18.44
C LYS A 64 -7.09 4.57 16.96
N GLU A 65 -6.00 3.87 16.68
CA GLU A 65 -5.46 3.68 15.33
C GLU A 65 -5.67 2.25 14.84
N CYS A 66 -5.93 2.10 13.53
CA CYS A 66 -6.05 0.82 12.86
C CYS A 66 -5.03 0.76 11.73
N PHE A 67 -4.04 -0.14 11.84
CA PHE A 67 -3.06 -0.39 10.80
C PHE A 67 -3.50 -1.60 9.98
N VAL A 68 -3.52 -1.44 8.66
CA VAL A 68 -3.96 -2.44 7.70
C VAL A 68 -2.81 -2.69 6.73
N SER A 69 -2.18 -3.84 6.84
CA SER A 69 -1.14 -4.27 5.92
C SER A 69 -1.79 -4.93 4.72
N LEU A 70 -1.35 -4.54 3.53
CA LEU A 70 -1.83 -5.04 2.26
C LEU A 70 -0.72 -5.80 1.52
N GLN A 71 -1.11 -6.78 0.71
CA GLN A 71 -0.20 -7.48 -0.21
C GLN A 71 -0.68 -7.40 -1.66
N PRO A 72 0.25 -7.39 -2.64
CA PRO A 72 -0.07 -7.51 -4.07
C PRO A 72 -0.97 -8.71 -4.38
N LEU A 73 -1.91 -8.54 -5.31
CA LEU A 73 -2.69 -9.66 -5.85
C LEU A 73 -1.88 -10.50 -6.85
N VAL A 74 -1.01 -9.87 -7.64
CA VAL A 74 -0.13 -10.53 -8.63
C VAL A 74 1.26 -9.91 -8.58
N ILE A 75 2.14 -10.43 -7.71
CA ILE A 75 3.46 -9.83 -7.44
C ILE A 75 4.37 -9.75 -8.68
N GLU A 76 4.21 -10.66 -9.64
CA GLU A 76 5.05 -10.70 -10.86
C GLU A 76 4.60 -9.70 -11.95
N LEU A 77 3.43 -9.07 -11.78
CA LEU A 77 2.88 -8.13 -12.75
C LEU A 77 3.50 -6.75 -12.56
N GLU A 78 4.53 -6.47 -13.36
CA GLU A 78 5.23 -5.19 -13.42
C GLU A 78 5.38 -4.76 -14.90
N GLU A 79 4.34 -4.14 -15.48
CA GLU A 79 4.38 -3.63 -16.88
C GLU A 79 4.78 -2.15 -16.97
N ILE A 80 4.69 -1.42 -15.86
CA ILE A 80 5.23 -0.08 -15.68
C ILE A 80 6.39 -0.14 -14.69
N CYS A 81 7.35 0.78 -14.77
CA CYS A 81 8.46 0.80 -13.81
C CYS A 81 7.97 1.22 -12.42
N MET A 82 8.70 0.79 -11.39
CA MET A 82 8.31 1.03 -10.00
C MET A 82 8.18 2.52 -9.68
N ASN A 83 9.05 3.37 -10.22
CA ASN A 83 9.02 4.82 -9.95
C ASN A 83 7.72 5.46 -10.45
N THR A 84 7.28 5.14 -11.67
CA THR A 84 5.99 5.63 -12.20
C THR A 84 4.82 5.16 -11.35
N TYR A 85 4.87 3.92 -10.85
CA TYR A 85 3.85 3.41 -9.95
C TYR A 85 3.82 4.17 -8.61
N VAL A 86 4.99 4.43 -8.02
CA VAL A 86 5.10 5.21 -6.77
C VAL A 86 4.62 6.65 -6.96
N GLU A 87 4.97 7.31 -8.06
CA GLU A 87 4.48 8.66 -8.38
C GLU A 87 2.94 8.70 -8.47
N LYS A 88 2.33 7.71 -9.15
CA LYS A 88 0.86 7.59 -9.23
C LYS A 88 0.23 7.42 -7.85
N LEU A 89 0.84 6.62 -6.97
CA LEU A 89 0.36 6.47 -5.59
C LEU A 89 0.44 7.80 -4.84
N GLU A 90 1.52 8.55 -4.98
CA GLU A 90 1.71 9.86 -4.35
C GLU A 90 0.65 10.87 -4.81
N GLU A 91 0.36 10.93 -6.11
CA GLU A 91 -0.74 11.73 -6.68
C GLU A 91 -2.11 11.37 -6.08
N ASN A 92 -2.28 10.12 -5.65
CA ASN A 92 -3.51 9.60 -5.04
C ASN A 92 -3.47 9.57 -3.50
N GLY A 93 -2.60 10.39 -2.89
CA GLY A 93 -2.59 10.63 -1.44
C GLY A 93 -1.87 9.57 -0.61
N TRP A 94 -1.15 8.65 -1.25
CA TRP A 94 -0.19 7.81 -0.55
C TRP A 94 1.08 8.61 -0.26
N ARG A 95 1.79 8.25 0.81
CA ARG A 95 3.01 8.94 1.24
C ARG A 95 4.10 7.92 1.51
N ARG A 96 5.33 8.20 1.07
CA ARG A 96 6.51 7.44 1.49
C ARG A 96 6.69 7.57 3.00
N MET A 97 6.86 6.44 3.68
CA MET A 97 7.34 6.43 5.05
C MET A 97 8.85 6.64 5.03
N SER A 98 9.32 7.76 5.58
CA SER A 98 10.75 7.93 5.84
C SER A 98 11.17 7.03 7.00
N THR A 99 12.23 6.26 6.83
CA THR A 99 13.01 5.72 7.95
C THR A 99 13.82 6.86 8.55
N GLN A 100 13.18 7.81 9.23
CA GLN A 100 13.90 8.64 10.19
C GLN A 100 13.80 7.96 11.55
N GLN A 101 14.96 7.47 11.99
CA GLN A 101 15.24 7.01 13.34
C GLN A 101 15.01 8.13 14.35
#